data_AF-A0A534L6A3-F1
#
_entry.id   AF-A0A534L6A3-F1
#
_cell.length_a   1.000
_cell.length_b   1.000
_cell.length_c   1.000
_cell.angle_alpha   90.00
_cell.angle_beta   90.00
_cell.angle_gamma   90.00
#
_symmetry.space_group_name_H-M   'P 1'
#
loop_
_entity.id
_entity.type
_entity.pdbx_description
1 polymer ?
#
loop_
_entity_poly.entity_id
_entity_poly.type
_entity_poly.pdbx_seq_one_letter_code
_entity_poly.pdbx_strand_id
1 'polypeptide(L)'
;MLATPFLWVVATIALYAVAYWGYGKWIDRNVWRSDAKKATPAHMYMDGVEYFPVSRYVLWGYQFKSVAALGPILGPFIGITFGWLPALLWIIGGNFFIGWLQDYGSMMLSVR
;
A
#
# COMPACT_ATOMS: atom_id res chain seq x y z
N MET A 1 2.01 -31.20 3.26
CA MET A 1 1.72 -30.02 2.40
C MET A 1 1.62 -28.70 3.16
N LEU A 2 1.26 -28.67 4.46
CA LEU A 2 1.27 -27.46 5.30
C LEU A 2 2.61 -27.13 5.99
N ALA A 3 3.65 -27.95 5.80
CA ALA A 3 4.90 -27.83 6.55
C ALA A 3 5.87 -26.76 6.00
N THR A 4 5.65 -26.27 4.77
CA THR A 4 6.51 -25.24 4.15
C THR A 4 5.69 -23.99 3.79
N PRO A 5 6.16 -22.79 4.17
CA PRO A 5 5.43 -21.55 3.92
C PRO A 5 5.44 -21.13 2.44
N PHE A 6 6.25 -21.78 1.61
CA PHE A 6 6.45 -21.40 0.20
C PHE A 6 5.15 -21.32 -0.60
N LEU A 7 4.31 -22.35 -0.55
CA LEU A 7 3.04 -22.36 -1.30
C LEU A 7 2.08 -21.27 -0.81
N TRP A 8 2.11 -20.96 0.49
CA TRP A 8 1.31 -19.88 1.07
C TRP A 8 1.76 -18.51 0.59
N VAL A 9 3.07 -18.28 0.50
CA VAL A 9 3.62 -17.03 -0.05
C VAL A 9 3.21 -16.87 -1.51
N VAL A 10 3.34 -17.91 -2.33
CA VAL A 10 2.94 -17.87 -3.74
C VAL A 10 1.44 -17.60 -3.88
N ALA A 11 0.60 -18.30 -3.11
CA ALA A 11 -0.85 -18.07 -3.10
C ALA A 11 -1.20 -16.64 -2.67
N THR A 12 -0.47 -16.09 -1.70
CA THR A 12 -0.65 -14.70 -1.22
C THR A 12 -0.30 -13.68 -2.30
N ILE A 13 0.81 -13.88 -3.02
CA ILE A 13 1.19 -13.02 -4.15
C ILE A 13 0.11 -13.05 -5.23
N ALA A 14 -0.40 -14.24 -5.58
CA ALA A 14 -1.49 -14.38 -6.54
C ALA A 14 -2.77 -13.67 -6.07
N LEU A 15 -3.13 -13.81 -4.79
CA LEU A 15 -4.27 -13.12 -4.19
C LEU A 15 -4.13 -11.60 -4.29
N TYR A 16 -2.96 -11.03 -3.96
CA TYR A 16 -2.71 -9.61 -4.07
C TYR A 16 -2.69 -9.11 -5.52
N ALA A 17 -2.26 -9.93 -6.48
CA ALA A 17 -2.40 -9.59 -7.88
C ALA A 17 -3.88 -9.44 -8.26
N VAL A 18 -4.73 -10.42 -7.93
CA VAL A 18 -6.18 -10.33 -8.19
C VAL A 18 -6.79 -9.12 -7.47
N ALA A 19 -6.39 -8.87 -6.21
CA ALA A 19 -6.81 -7.71 -5.45
C ALA A 19 -6.47 -6.40 -6.15
N TYR A 20 -5.26 -6.25 -6.67
CA TYR A 20 -4.80 -5.05 -7.38
C TYR A 20 -5.61 -4.81 -8.65
N TRP A 21 -5.77 -5.82 -9.50
CA TRP A 21 -6.46 -5.69 -10.79
C TRP A 21 -7.98 -5.56 -10.65
N GLY A 22 -8.56 -6.20 -9.64
CA GLY A 22 -9.99 -6.13 -9.34
C GLY A 22 -10.32 -4.98 -8.40
N TYR A 23 -10.09 -5.18 -7.11
CA TYR A 23 -10.51 -4.27 -6.04
C TYR A 23 -9.77 -2.92 -6.08
N GLY A 24 -8.43 -2.94 -6.19
CA GLY A 24 -7.60 -1.74 -6.22
C GLY A 24 -7.94 -0.81 -7.38
N LYS A 25 -7.99 -1.36 -8.59
CA LYS A 25 -8.36 -0.62 -9.80
C LYS A 25 -9.81 -0.12 -9.77
N TRP A 26 -10.72 -0.87 -9.16
CA TRP A 26 -12.11 -0.44 -9.01
C TRP A 26 -12.23 0.76 -8.06
N ILE A 27 -11.53 0.74 -6.92
CA ILE A 27 -11.49 1.86 -5.97
C ILE A 27 -10.86 3.11 -6.60
N ASP A 28 -9.70 2.95 -7.25
CA ASP A 28 -9.00 4.04 -7.94
C ASP A 28 -9.91 4.72 -8.99
N ARG A 29 -10.67 3.94 -9.76
CA ARG A 29 -11.53 4.49 -10.83
C ARG A 29 -12.86 5.05 -10.34
N ASN A 30 -13.49 4.44 -9.33
CA ASN A 30 -14.86 4.81 -8.92
C ASN A 30 -14.89 5.76 -7.73
N VAL A 31 -14.01 5.55 -6.74
CA VAL A 31 -13.99 6.32 -5.50
C VAL A 31 -13.08 7.52 -5.65
N TRP A 32 -11.79 7.27 -5.91
CA TRP A 32 -10.84 8.37 -6.03
C TRP A 32 -11.03 9.07 -7.37
N ARG A 33 -11.06 8.36 -8.49
CA ARG A 33 -11.03 8.91 -9.85
C ARG A 33 -9.71 9.63 -10.08
N SER A 34 -8.60 8.89 -10.05
CA SER A 34 -7.29 9.47 -10.34
C SER A 34 -7.23 9.96 -11.79
N ASP A 35 -6.64 11.13 -12.00
CA ASP A 35 -6.48 11.73 -13.32
C ASP A 35 -5.02 12.13 -13.52
N ALA A 36 -4.36 11.45 -14.45
CA ALA A 36 -2.97 11.71 -14.80
C ALA A 36 -2.75 13.06 -15.51
N LYS A 37 -3.82 13.71 -16.00
CA LYS A 37 -3.76 15.02 -16.66
C LYS A 37 -3.94 16.18 -15.68
N LYS A 38 -4.36 15.93 -14.44
CA LYS A 38 -4.55 16.96 -13.44
C LYS A 38 -3.19 17.41 -12.91
N ALA A 39 -2.94 18.72 -12.88
CA ALA A 39 -1.75 19.27 -12.23
C ALA A 39 -1.80 18.99 -10.72
N THR A 40 -0.71 18.46 -10.18
CA THR A 40 -0.59 18.21 -8.74
C THR A 40 -0.24 19.51 -7.99
N PRO A 41 -0.55 19.63 -6.69
CA PRO A 41 -0.14 20.77 -5.87
C PRO A 41 1.35 21.07 -5.97
N ALA A 42 2.18 20.03 -6.10
CA ALA A 42 3.61 20.15 -6.33
C ALA A 42 3.95 21.02 -7.54
N HIS A 43 3.17 21.01 -8.63
CA HIS A 43 3.40 21.85 -9.80
C HIS A 43 2.64 23.19 -9.76
N MET A 44 1.52 23.28 -9.03
CA MET A 44 0.69 24.49 -8.97
C MET A 44 1.22 25.52 -7.96
N TYR A 45 1.77 25.06 -6.84
CA TYR A 45 2.23 25.90 -5.73
C TYR A 45 3.75 25.86 -5.55
N MET A 46 4.49 25.63 -6.65
CA MET A 46 5.95 25.51 -6.68
C MET A 46 6.64 26.65 -5.91
N ASP A 47 7.16 26.36 -4.72
CA ASP A 47 7.89 27.30 -3.86
C ASP A 47 9.36 26.91 -3.67
N GLY A 48 9.74 25.68 -4.07
CA GLY A 48 11.09 25.15 -3.95
C GLY A 48 11.46 24.66 -2.54
N VAL A 49 10.51 24.66 -1.59
CA VAL A 49 10.71 24.23 -0.20
C VAL A 49 9.69 23.15 0.17
N GLU A 50 8.40 23.47 0.19
CA GLU A 50 7.31 22.53 0.50
C GLU A 50 6.76 21.85 -0.76
N TYR A 51 6.62 22.61 -1.86
CA TYR A 51 6.08 22.14 -3.13
C TYR A 51 7.14 22.20 -4.21
N PHE A 52 7.62 21.02 -4.60
CA PHE A 52 8.50 20.86 -5.75
C PHE A 52 8.27 19.48 -6.40
N PRO A 53 8.49 19.35 -7.71
CA PRO A 53 8.21 18.15 -8.45
C PRO A 53 9.35 17.16 -8.23
N VAL A 54 9.00 15.96 -7.79
CA VAL A 54 9.94 14.89 -7.48
C VAL A 54 9.70 13.72 -8.42
N SER A 55 10.77 13.00 -8.77
CA SER A 55 10.63 11.78 -9.58
C SER A 55 9.71 10.76 -8.88
N ARG A 56 8.89 10.06 -9.66
CA ARG A 56 7.97 9.01 -9.13
C ARG A 56 8.69 7.94 -8.31
N TYR A 57 9.95 7.65 -8.63
CA TYR A 57 10.76 6.65 -7.94
C TYR A 57 11.16 7.10 -6.53
N VAL A 58 11.54 8.38 -6.40
CA VAL A 58 11.85 8.98 -5.08
C VAL A 58 10.58 9.15 -4.26
N LEU A 59 9.48 9.59 -4.89
CA LEU A 59 8.17 9.69 -4.22
C LEU A 59 7.70 8.34 -3.69
N TRP A 60 7.85 7.27 -4.48
CA TRP A 60 7.58 5.91 -4.03
C TRP A 60 8.45 5.51 -2.83
N GLY A 61 9.72 5.90 -2.81
CA GLY A 61 10.61 5.65 -1.67
C GLY A 61 10.13 6.37 -0.40
N TYR A 62 9.69 7.62 -0.49
CA TYR A 62 9.10 8.35 0.64
C TYR A 62 7.82 7.68 1.15
N GLN A 63 6.93 7.31 0.24
CA GLN A 63 5.70 6.57 0.56
C GLN A 63 6.03 5.24 1.26
N PHE A 64 6.93 4.45 0.67
CA PHE A 64 7.33 3.15 1.21
C PHE A 64 7.94 3.26 2.60
N LYS A 65 8.84 4.23 2.81
CA LYS A 65 9.44 4.48 4.13
C LYS A 65 8.39 4.82 5.18
N SER A 66 7.41 5.65 4.82
CA SER A 66 6.32 6.04 5.74
C SER A 66 5.43 4.86 6.11
N VAL A 67 5.16 3.95 5.17
CA VAL A 67 4.35 2.74 5.41
C VAL A 67 5.13 1.66 6.17
N ALA A 68 6.41 1.47 5.83
CA ALA A 68 7.30 0.47 6.43
C ALA A 68 7.65 0.72 7.92
N ALA A 69 7.08 1.77 8.53
CA ALA A 69 7.22 2.08 9.94
C ALA A 69 6.53 1.00 10.83
N LEU A 70 5.95 1.40 11.96
CA LEU A 70 5.53 0.47 13.01
C LEU A 70 4.54 -0.63 12.56
N GLY A 71 3.67 -0.37 11.57
CA GLY A 71 2.62 -1.30 11.14
C GLY A 71 3.14 -2.65 10.63
N PRO A 72 3.95 -2.67 9.55
CA PRO A 72 4.51 -3.91 8.98
C PRO A 72 5.50 -4.65 9.89
N ILE A 73 5.99 -4.03 10.96
CA ILE A 73 6.95 -4.63 11.89
C ILE A 73 6.22 -5.22 13.10
N LEU A 74 5.42 -4.41 13.81
CA LEU A 74 4.77 -4.84 15.05
C LEU A 74 3.68 -5.88 14.81
N GLY A 75 2.89 -5.73 13.74
CA GLY A 75 1.79 -6.66 13.43
C GLY A 75 2.27 -8.11 13.27
N PRO A 76 3.23 -8.38 12.36
CA PRO A 76 3.81 -9.72 12.22
C PRO A 76 4.54 -10.19 13.46
N PHE A 77 5.25 -9.31 14.17
CA PHE A 77 5.98 -9.67 15.38
C PHE A 77 5.06 -10.21 16.47
N ILE A 78 3.94 -9.52 16.73
CA ILE A 78 2.91 -9.99 17.67
C ILE A 78 2.23 -11.24 17.10
N GLY A 79 1.89 -11.24 15.81
CA GLY A 79 1.22 -12.37 15.15
C GLY A 79 2.01 -13.68 15.24
N ILE A 80 3.33 -13.64 15.13
CA ILE A 80 4.21 -14.81 15.23
C ILE A 80 4.09 -15.50 16.59
N THR A 81 3.76 -14.77 17.67
CA THR A 81 3.53 -15.38 18.99
C THR A 81 2.35 -16.35 19.00
N PHE A 82 1.40 -16.20 18.06
CA PHE A 82 0.27 -17.11 17.85
C PHE A 82 0.54 -18.18 16.75
N GLY A 83 1.75 -18.20 16.19
CA GLY A 83 2.16 -19.08 15.10
C GLY A 83 2.17 -18.39 13.73
N TRP A 84 2.84 -19.03 12.77
CA TRP A 84 3.08 -18.44 11.45
C TRP A 84 1.80 -18.26 10.61
N LEU A 85 0.83 -19.17 10.73
CA LEU A 85 -0.40 -19.13 9.95
C LEU A 85 -1.35 -18.00 10.41
N PRO A 86 -1.65 -17.83 11.72
CA PRO A 86 -2.40 -16.66 12.21
C PRO A 86 -1.73 -15.32 11.87
N ALA A 87 -0.39 -15.24 11.96
CA ALA A 87 0.35 -14.05 11.54
C ALA A 87 0.11 -13.71 10.06
N LEU A 88 0.18 -14.72 9.19
CA LEU A 88 -0.01 -14.56 7.75
C LEU A 88 -1.45 -14.13 7.42
N LEU A 89 -2.46 -14.74 8.06
CA LEU A 89 -3.86 -14.36 7.89
C LEU A 89 -4.14 -12.93 8.37
N TRP A 90 -3.54 -12.52 9.49
CA TRP A 90 -3.65 -11.16 10.00
C TRP A 90 -3.07 -10.13 9.00
N ILE A 91 -1.87 -10.40 8.48
CA ILE A 91 -1.22 -9.53 7.49
C ILE A 91 -2.08 -9.42 6.22
N ILE A 92 -2.56 -10.57 5.71
CA ILE A 92 -3.35 -10.60 4.49
C ILE A 92 -4.69 -9.88 4.69
N GLY A 93 -5.44 -10.25 5.72
CA GLY A 93 -6.75 -9.66 6.00
C GLY A 93 -6.65 -8.18 6.30
N GLY A 94 -5.79 -7.79 7.25
CA GLY A 94 -5.64 -6.40 7.66
C GLY A 94 -5.20 -5.50 6.52
N ASN A 95 -4.22 -5.93 5.74
CA ASN A 95 -3.77 -5.16 4.58
C ASN A 95 -4.83 -5.11 3.48
N PHE A 96 -5.46 -6.24 3.13
CA PHE A 96 -6.43 -6.33 2.04
C PHE A 96 -7.65 -5.43 2.24
N PHE A 97 -8.18 -5.34 3.46
CA PHE A 97 -9.37 -4.54 3.75
C PHE A 97 -9.04 -3.07 4.05
N ILE A 98 -7.98 -2.79 4.81
CA ILE A 98 -7.75 -1.46 5.38
C ILE A 98 -6.39 -0.90 4.98
N GLY A 99 -5.31 -1.67 5.13
CA GLY A 99 -3.94 -1.16 5.02
C GLY A 99 -3.65 -0.43 3.71
N TRP A 100 -3.80 -1.12 2.58
CA TRP A 100 -3.50 -0.50 1.29
C TRP A 100 -4.43 0.68 0.97
N LEU A 101 -5.68 0.65 1.45
CA LEU A 101 -6.67 1.70 1.21
C LEU A 101 -6.31 2.98 1.97
N GLN A 102 -5.88 2.85 3.23
CA GLN A 102 -5.36 3.95 4.04
C GLN A 102 -4.12 4.59 3.40
N ASP A 103 -3.16 3.76 2.98
CA ASP A 103 -1.90 4.24 2.39
C ASP A 103 -2.13 4.90 1.03
N TYR A 104 -2.93 4.29 0.17
CA TYR A 104 -3.30 4.86 -1.12
C TYR A 104 -4.12 6.14 -0.94
N GLY A 105 -5.05 6.18 0.00
CA GLY A 105 -5.86 7.36 0.29
C GLY A 105 -5.04 8.53 0.83
N SER A 106 -4.10 8.28 1.74
CA SER A 106 -3.20 9.33 2.26
C SER A 106 -2.33 9.94 1.16
N MET A 107 -1.82 9.12 0.24
CA MET A 107 -1.11 9.61 -0.96
C MET A 107 -2.03 10.41 -1.88
N MET A 108 -3.25 9.91 -2.10
CA MET A 108 -4.16 10.55 -3.03
C MET A 108 -4.63 11.92 -2.54
N LEU A 109 -4.71 12.12 -1.23
CA LEU A 109 -5.00 13.42 -0.62
C LEU A 109 -3.88 14.45 -0.83
N SER A 110 -2.60 14.02 -0.89
CA SER A 110 -1.47 14.95 -1.05
C SER A 110 -1.25 15.40 -2.50
N VAL A 111 -1.65 14.58 -3.47
CA VAL A 111 -1.46 14.89 -4.91
C VAL A 111 -2.67 15.54 -5.58
N ARG A 112 -3.78 15.72 -4.85
CA ARG A 112 -5.03 16.30 -5.35
C ARG A 112 -5.13 17.79 -5.18
#